data_AF-A0AAV3ZZ08-F1
#
_entry.id   AF-A0AAV3ZZ08-F1
#
_cell.length_a   1.000
_cell.length_b   1.000
_cell.length_c   1.000
_cell.angle_alpha   90.00
_cell.angle_beta   90.00
_cell.angle_gamma   90.00
#
_symmetry.space_group_name_H-M   'P 1'
#
loop_
_entity.id
_entity.type
_entity.pdbx_description
1 polymer ?
#
loop_
_entity_poly.entity_id
_entity_poly.type
_entity_poly.pdbx_seq_one_letter_code
_entity_poly.pdbx_strand_id
1 'polypeptide(L)'
;MPRKNKNKQAASSIKPQNGNVSGVPKKGKSMKAESRPPSTINIVVIGTGGPGTSHSLLVTTEFSRYMFNCGEGTQRLAAMGKGLRSSALAKLSGLQNIFITHKSWENTGGLLGLSMRLEGQLNPESRIFLSKEAQPQKPLSEKSPPSITIHGPPGVEKIALMAKKFSESAGLNIVKASGEFSDSALTIQAVPFYKNSENQNKTGASGPVLKKMRRDSSPQPETSVAYAYICQPKSPLGKINVEKCLDAGITIGPMVGRLQRGESVTLDDGTIVHPDQVTDFSDSEKRPFLVVECPSLEFLPSLIASESLGSRLKSSGDDSFSLVVHMTPEEVYNSTQYQLWMR
;
A
#
# COMPACT_ATOMS: atom_id res chain seq x y z
N MET A 1 89.57 -10.12 -38.68
CA MET A 1 90.25 -8.79 -38.65
C MET A 1 89.22 -7.70 -38.30
N PRO A 2 89.60 -6.56 -37.70
CA PRO A 2 89.01 -6.20 -36.39
C PRO A 2 88.17 -4.91 -36.27
N ARG A 3 87.26 -4.94 -35.27
CA ARG A 3 86.90 -3.91 -34.25
C ARG A 3 87.09 -2.40 -34.55
N LYS A 4 86.08 -1.59 -34.19
CA LYS A 4 86.02 -0.74 -32.95
C LYS A 4 84.68 0.04 -32.87
N ASN A 5 83.97 -0.03 -31.73
CA ASN A 5 83.77 1.04 -30.70
C ASN A 5 83.09 2.33 -31.23
N LYS A 6 82.19 3.03 -30.54
CA LYS A 6 81.64 3.01 -29.15
C LYS A 6 80.23 3.69 -29.21
N ASN A 7 79.39 3.85 -28.20
CA ASN A 7 79.47 3.66 -26.73
C ASN A 7 78.08 3.22 -26.18
N LYS A 8 77.80 3.42 -24.88
CA LYS A 8 76.45 3.52 -24.28
C LYS A 8 76.34 4.81 -23.45
N GLN A 9 75.17 5.42 -23.38
CA GLN A 9 74.74 6.22 -22.23
C GLN A 9 73.26 5.88 -21.92
N ALA A 10 72.94 5.78 -20.64
CA ALA A 10 71.59 5.57 -20.14
C ALA A 10 71.12 6.84 -19.42
N ALA A 11 69.85 7.20 -19.59
CA ALA A 11 69.19 8.23 -18.80
C ALA A 11 67.73 7.82 -18.57
N SER A 12 67.22 8.17 -17.39
CA SER A 12 65.98 7.64 -16.81
C SER A 12 64.70 8.28 -17.36
N SER A 13 63.64 7.48 -17.47
CA SER A 13 62.31 7.96 -17.82
C SER A 13 61.62 8.66 -16.63
N ILE A 14 61.32 9.95 -16.77
CA ILE A 14 60.43 10.70 -15.88
C ILE A 14 59.23 11.17 -16.71
N LYS A 15 58.02 10.98 -16.19
CA LYS A 15 56.75 11.35 -16.86
C LYS A 15 56.56 12.87 -16.87
N PRO A 16 56.03 13.46 -17.97
CA PRO A 16 55.21 14.65 -17.88
C PRO A 16 53.74 14.29 -17.64
N GLN A 17 53.06 15.07 -16.80
CA GLN A 17 51.61 15.06 -16.67
C GLN A 17 51.01 15.86 -17.83
N ASN A 18 49.85 15.43 -18.34
CA ASN A 18 48.98 16.32 -19.12
C ASN A 18 47.57 16.22 -18.55
N GLY A 19 47.05 17.36 -18.08
CA GLY A 19 45.68 17.47 -17.62
C GLY A 19 44.70 17.38 -18.80
N ASN A 20 43.50 16.90 -18.56
CA ASN A 20 42.44 16.90 -19.56
C ASN A 20 41.15 17.44 -18.94
N VAL A 21 40.73 18.61 -19.42
CA VAL A 21 39.50 19.29 -19.00
C VAL A 21 38.38 18.86 -19.93
N SER A 22 37.33 18.23 -19.40
CA SER A 22 35.99 18.22 -20.02
C SER A 22 34.97 17.65 -19.04
N GLY A 23 34.33 18.53 -18.29
CA GLY A 23 33.16 18.18 -17.49
C GLY A 23 31.95 17.95 -18.39
N VAL A 24 31.62 16.68 -18.65
CA VAL A 24 30.29 16.29 -19.16
C VAL A 24 29.49 15.75 -17.96
N PRO A 25 28.44 16.43 -17.48
CA PRO A 25 27.61 15.88 -16.42
C PRO A 25 26.92 14.62 -16.93
N LYS A 26 27.18 13.50 -16.25
CA LYS A 26 26.61 12.19 -16.62
C LYS A 26 25.08 12.25 -16.57
N LYS A 27 24.44 11.60 -17.55
CA LYS A 27 22.98 11.47 -17.71
C LYS A 27 22.26 11.34 -16.37
N GLY A 28 21.22 12.14 -16.17
CA GLY A 28 20.44 12.17 -14.94
C GLY A 28 19.98 10.78 -14.50
N LYS A 29 20.09 10.50 -13.20
CA LYS A 29 19.57 9.27 -12.61
C LYS A 29 18.07 9.17 -12.90
N SER A 30 17.64 8.09 -13.54
CA SER A 30 16.22 7.72 -13.60
C SER A 30 15.73 7.50 -12.18
N MET A 31 14.97 8.46 -11.63
CA MET A 31 14.49 8.38 -10.24
C MET A 31 13.25 7.48 -10.12
N LYS A 32 13.02 6.99 -8.89
CA LYS A 32 11.96 6.02 -8.58
C LYS A 32 10.56 6.58 -8.84
N ALA A 33 9.66 5.74 -9.33
CA ALA A 33 8.26 6.08 -9.63
C ALA A 33 7.37 6.31 -8.40
N GLU A 34 7.91 6.21 -7.18
CA GLU A 34 7.15 6.16 -5.92
C GLU A 34 6.60 7.54 -5.47
N SER A 35 7.00 8.65 -6.09
CA SER A 35 6.69 10.01 -5.59
C SER A 35 5.46 10.71 -6.18
N ARG A 36 4.78 10.13 -7.19
CA ARG A 36 3.64 10.78 -7.85
C ARG A 36 2.32 10.04 -7.52
N PRO A 37 1.23 10.76 -7.18
CA PRO A 37 -0.08 10.14 -7.06
C PRO A 37 -0.54 9.55 -8.41
N PRO A 38 -1.14 8.36 -8.43
CA PRO A 38 -1.50 7.63 -9.65
C PRO A 38 -2.71 8.26 -10.35
N SER A 39 -2.84 8.05 -11.66
CA SER A 39 -4.02 8.52 -12.39
C SER A 39 -5.27 7.70 -12.10
N THR A 40 -5.09 6.41 -11.81
CA THR A 40 -6.17 5.42 -11.74
C THR A 40 -5.98 4.49 -10.53
N ILE A 41 -7.06 4.24 -9.80
CA ILE A 41 -7.14 3.25 -8.73
C ILE A 41 -8.14 2.17 -9.18
N ASN A 42 -7.69 0.92 -9.24
CA ASN A 42 -8.52 -0.22 -9.63
C ASN A 42 -8.80 -1.08 -8.39
N ILE A 43 -10.06 -1.46 -8.20
CA ILE A 43 -10.49 -2.32 -7.10
C ILE A 43 -10.83 -3.70 -7.67
N VAL A 44 -10.15 -4.75 -7.17
CA VAL A 44 -10.20 -6.11 -7.71
C VAL A 44 -10.58 -7.07 -6.58
N VAL A 45 -11.75 -7.68 -6.66
CA VAL A 45 -12.12 -8.78 -5.75
C VAL A 45 -11.29 -10.01 -6.12
N ILE A 46 -10.49 -10.51 -5.17
CA ILE A 46 -9.65 -11.71 -5.34
C ILE A 46 -10.39 -12.95 -4.82
N GLY A 47 -11.20 -12.79 -3.77
CA GLY A 47 -12.10 -13.82 -3.28
C GLY A 47 -13.32 -13.19 -2.61
N THR A 48 -14.45 -13.88 -2.69
CA THR A 48 -15.78 -13.39 -2.31
C THR A 48 -16.27 -13.88 -0.95
N GLY A 49 -15.47 -14.66 -0.22
CA GLY A 49 -15.90 -15.30 1.04
C GLY A 49 -16.86 -16.49 0.85
N GLY A 50 -17.06 -16.96 -0.38
CA GLY A 50 -17.81 -18.20 -0.66
C GLY A 50 -17.01 -19.46 -0.32
N PRO A 51 -17.64 -20.66 -0.28
CA PRO A 51 -16.98 -21.91 0.09
C PRO A 51 -15.65 -22.16 -0.66
N GLY A 52 -14.55 -22.29 0.08
CA GLY A 52 -13.21 -22.50 -0.48
C GLY A 52 -12.52 -21.23 -1.01
N THR A 53 -13.09 -20.05 -0.79
CA THR A 53 -12.50 -18.74 -1.12
C THR A 53 -12.46 -17.84 0.11
N SER A 54 -11.37 -17.10 0.30
CA SER A 54 -11.30 -16.02 1.28
C SER A 54 -12.17 -14.84 0.85
N HIS A 55 -12.59 -13.97 1.78
CA HIS A 55 -12.95 -12.59 1.45
C HIS A 55 -11.66 -11.76 1.37
N SER A 56 -11.25 -11.42 0.15
CA SER A 56 -10.02 -10.66 -0.09
C SER A 56 -10.15 -9.70 -1.26
N LEU A 57 -9.69 -8.46 -1.05
CA LEU A 57 -9.79 -7.35 -1.99
C LEU A 57 -8.39 -6.81 -2.29
N LEU A 58 -8.06 -6.63 -3.56
CA LEU A 58 -6.81 -6.04 -4.00
C LEU A 58 -7.08 -4.68 -4.64
N VAL A 59 -6.56 -3.61 -4.03
CA VAL A 59 -6.56 -2.26 -4.59
C VAL A 59 -5.23 -2.05 -5.32
N THR A 60 -5.28 -1.69 -6.60
CA THR A 60 -4.09 -1.59 -7.45
C THR A 60 -4.03 -0.28 -8.20
N THR A 61 -2.86 0.37 -8.12
CA THR A 61 -2.52 1.57 -8.85
C THR A 61 -1.40 1.25 -9.85
N GLU A 62 -0.93 2.27 -10.58
CA GLU A 62 0.21 2.13 -11.49
C GLU A 62 1.51 1.70 -10.79
N PHE A 63 1.70 2.13 -9.54
CA PHE A 63 2.98 2.02 -8.81
C PHE A 63 2.89 1.13 -7.57
N SER A 64 1.73 1.08 -6.90
CA SER A 64 1.55 0.45 -5.60
C SER A 64 0.33 -0.47 -5.57
N ARG A 65 0.36 -1.46 -4.67
CA ARG A 65 -0.76 -2.38 -4.46
C ARG A 65 -0.97 -2.61 -2.96
N TYR A 66 -2.24 -2.67 -2.60
CA TYR A 66 -2.75 -2.81 -1.23
C TYR A 66 -3.73 -3.98 -1.23
N MET A 67 -3.68 -4.84 -0.21
CA MET A 67 -4.65 -5.92 -0.04
C MET A 67 -5.45 -5.69 1.24
N PHE A 68 -6.77 -5.82 1.18
CA PHE A 68 -7.62 -5.94 2.36
C PHE A 68 -7.96 -7.42 2.55
N ASN A 69 -7.60 -7.94 3.73
CA ASN A 69 -7.56 -9.35 4.11
C ASN A 69 -6.67 -10.24 3.23
N CYS A 70 -6.08 -11.26 3.84
CA CYS A 70 -5.27 -12.27 3.19
C CYS A 70 -5.59 -13.66 3.75
N GLY A 71 -6.80 -14.15 3.45
CA GLY A 71 -7.26 -15.48 3.83
C GLY A 71 -6.60 -16.62 3.07
N GLU A 72 -6.93 -17.85 3.45
CA GLU A 72 -6.42 -19.04 2.77
C GLU A 72 -6.75 -19.02 1.26
N GLY A 73 -5.84 -19.54 0.44
CA GLY A 73 -6.03 -19.59 -1.01
C GLY A 73 -5.92 -18.25 -1.74
N THR A 74 -5.86 -17.09 -1.08
CA THR A 74 -5.77 -15.75 -1.72
C THR A 74 -4.66 -15.69 -2.78
N GLN A 75 -3.46 -16.21 -2.46
CA GLN A 75 -2.34 -16.23 -3.42
C GLN A 75 -2.55 -17.16 -4.63
N ARG A 76 -3.38 -18.20 -4.47
CA ARG A 76 -3.75 -19.17 -5.52
C ARG A 76 -4.80 -18.54 -6.43
N LEU A 77 -5.84 -17.93 -5.86
CA LEU A 77 -6.88 -17.20 -6.59
C LEU A 77 -6.27 -16.08 -7.45
N ALA A 78 -5.41 -15.25 -6.85
CA ALA A 78 -4.66 -14.20 -7.57
C ALA A 78 -3.75 -14.72 -8.70
N ALA A 79 -3.32 -15.99 -8.64
CA ALA A 79 -2.50 -16.63 -9.68
C ALA A 79 -3.32 -17.41 -10.73
N MET A 80 -4.55 -17.79 -10.41
CA MET A 80 -5.44 -18.59 -11.26
C MET A 80 -6.10 -17.78 -12.38
N GLY A 81 -6.29 -16.47 -12.22
CA GLY A 81 -6.99 -15.61 -13.18
C GLY A 81 -6.35 -15.45 -14.57
N LYS A 82 -5.32 -16.25 -14.94
CA LYS A 82 -4.62 -16.20 -16.24
C LYS A 82 -5.61 -16.34 -17.40
N GLY A 83 -5.80 -15.28 -18.17
CA GLY A 83 -6.63 -15.26 -19.38
C GLY A 83 -7.55 -14.05 -19.50
N LEU A 84 -8.00 -13.47 -18.37
CA LEU A 84 -8.81 -12.24 -18.39
C LEU A 84 -7.95 -10.98 -18.42
N ARG A 85 -8.50 -9.84 -18.88
CA ARG A 85 -7.87 -8.51 -18.72
C ARG A 85 -7.57 -8.18 -17.26
N SER A 86 -8.43 -8.62 -16.32
CA SER A 86 -8.23 -8.48 -14.88
C SER A 86 -7.00 -9.23 -14.35
N SER A 87 -6.44 -10.20 -15.09
CA SER A 87 -5.23 -10.94 -14.70
C SER A 87 -3.97 -10.08 -14.58
N ALA A 88 -3.92 -8.94 -15.28
CA ALA A 88 -2.85 -7.96 -15.12
C ALA A 88 -2.98 -7.17 -13.80
N LEU A 89 -4.22 -6.93 -13.38
CA LEU A 89 -4.55 -6.21 -12.14
C LEU A 89 -4.47 -7.14 -10.92
N ALA A 90 -4.85 -8.42 -11.01
CA ALA A 90 -4.79 -9.39 -9.92
C ALA A 90 -3.36 -9.83 -9.48
N LYS A 91 -2.30 -9.31 -10.13
CA LYS A 91 -0.91 -9.67 -9.79
C LYS A 91 -0.52 -9.15 -8.40
N LEU A 92 0.06 -10.03 -7.57
CA LEU A 92 0.62 -9.66 -6.26
C LEU A 92 2.05 -9.07 -6.35
N SER A 93 2.61 -8.87 -7.54
CA SER A 93 3.90 -8.21 -7.74
C SER A 93 3.78 -6.71 -7.45
N GLY A 94 4.52 -6.20 -6.46
CA GLY A 94 4.38 -4.82 -5.99
C GLY A 94 3.28 -4.62 -4.92
N LEU A 95 2.78 -5.71 -4.33
CA LEU A 95 2.06 -5.65 -3.06
C LEU A 95 3.03 -5.18 -1.97
N GLN A 96 2.71 -4.06 -1.32
CA GLN A 96 3.53 -3.46 -0.25
C GLN A 96 2.81 -3.42 1.10
N ASN A 97 1.47 -3.33 1.11
CA ASN A 97 0.69 -3.18 2.33
C ASN A 97 -0.49 -4.15 2.35
N ILE A 98 -0.74 -4.77 3.49
CA ILE A 98 -1.92 -5.60 3.75
C ILE A 98 -2.66 -5.04 4.97
N PHE A 99 -3.95 -4.82 4.84
CA PHE A 99 -4.84 -4.30 5.88
C PHE A 99 -5.82 -5.41 6.30
N ILE A 100 -5.77 -5.80 7.56
CA ILE A 100 -6.62 -6.86 8.13
C ILE A 100 -7.75 -6.19 8.90
N THR A 101 -9.00 -6.42 8.49
CA THR A 101 -10.21 -5.84 9.11
C THR A 101 -10.49 -6.43 10.50
N HIS A 102 -10.40 -7.76 10.65
CA HIS A 102 -10.68 -8.48 11.90
C HIS A 102 -9.64 -9.58 12.14
N LYS A 103 -9.38 -9.89 13.41
CA LYS A 103 -8.46 -10.96 13.80
C LYS A 103 -9.16 -12.33 13.72
N SER A 104 -9.34 -12.83 12.50
CA SER A 104 -9.84 -14.18 12.20
C SER A 104 -8.79 -14.99 11.41
N TRP A 105 -8.95 -16.32 11.34
CA TRP A 105 -8.15 -17.15 10.43
C TRP A 105 -8.54 -16.91 8.96
N GLU A 106 -9.82 -16.67 8.69
CA GLU A 106 -10.34 -16.36 7.36
C GLU A 106 -9.71 -15.11 6.74
N ASN A 107 -9.26 -14.15 7.57
CA ASN A 107 -8.65 -12.91 7.11
C ASN A 107 -7.11 -13.01 7.05
N THR A 108 -6.50 -14.02 7.68
CA THR A 108 -5.03 -14.05 7.91
C THR A 108 -4.31 -15.34 7.50
N GLY A 109 -5.01 -16.45 7.27
CA GLY A 109 -4.41 -17.76 6.97
C GLY A 109 -3.58 -17.80 5.68
N GLY A 110 -3.80 -16.88 4.75
CA GLY A 110 -3.01 -16.71 3.52
C GLY A 110 -1.64 -16.08 3.72
N LEU A 111 -1.39 -15.42 4.86
CA LEU A 111 -0.12 -14.73 5.16
C LEU A 111 1.07 -15.70 5.15
N LEU A 112 0.88 -16.94 5.62
CA LEU A 112 1.90 -18.00 5.57
C LEU A 112 2.26 -18.39 4.13
N GLY A 113 1.25 -18.58 3.28
CA GLY A 113 1.48 -18.86 1.86
C GLY A 113 2.19 -17.71 1.15
N LEU A 114 1.85 -16.47 1.51
CA LEU A 114 2.46 -15.26 0.97
C LEU A 114 3.90 -15.05 1.46
N SER A 115 4.22 -15.38 2.72
CA SER A 115 5.59 -15.31 3.25
C SER A 115 6.54 -16.24 2.49
N MET A 116 6.12 -17.50 2.29
CA MET A 116 6.87 -18.49 1.53
C MET A 116 7.04 -18.07 0.05
N ARG A 117 6.05 -17.35 -0.51
CA ARG A 117 6.13 -16.78 -1.85
C ARG A 117 7.18 -15.67 -1.95
N LEU A 118 7.31 -14.80 -0.94
CA LEU A 118 8.35 -13.77 -0.88
C LEU A 118 9.74 -14.41 -0.71
N GLU A 119 9.87 -15.38 0.19
CA GLU A 119 11.10 -16.16 0.40
C GLU A 119 11.60 -16.79 -0.93
N GLY A 120 10.70 -17.47 -1.66
CA GLY A 120 10.99 -18.06 -2.96
C GLY A 120 11.14 -17.07 -4.13
N GLN A 121 10.94 -15.77 -3.92
CA GLN A 121 11.34 -14.70 -4.85
C GLN A 121 12.73 -14.15 -4.54
N LEU A 122 13.13 -14.16 -3.26
CA LEU A 122 14.46 -13.75 -2.80
C LEU A 122 15.54 -14.78 -3.10
N ASN A 123 15.20 -16.05 -2.86
CA ASN A 123 16.11 -17.18 -2.97
C ASN A 123 15.69 -18.08 -4.14
N PRO A 124 15.78 -17.65 -5.41
CA PRO A 124 15.35 -18.47 -6.57
C PRO A 124 16.13 -19.78 -6.68
N GLU A 125 17.38 -19.81 -6.23
CA GLU A 125 18.25 -21.01 -6.18
C GLU A 125 17.74 -22.07 -5.18
N SER A 126 16.94 -21.70 -4.18
CA SER A 126 16.32 -22.68 -3.25
C SER A 126 15.31 -23.62 -3.95
N ARG A 127 14.89 -23.31 -5.18
CA ARG A 127 13.98 -24.13 -5.99
C ARG A 127 14.65 -25.34 -6.66
N ILE A 128 15.96 -25.50 -6.54
CA ILE A 128 16.76 -26.46 -7.32
C ILE A 128 16.41 -27.94 -7.07
N PHE A 129 15.66 -28.28 -6.01
CA PHE A 129 15.36 -29.68 -5.66
C PHE A 129 14.23 -30.37 -6.45
N LEU A 130 13.55 -29.69 -7.38
CA LEU A 130 12.55 -30.33 -8.25
C LEU A 130 12.70 -29.95 -9.73
N SER A 131 13.31 -30.88 -10.48
CA SER A 131 13.41 -30.98 -11.96
C SER A 131 14.44 -30.09 -12.70
N LYS A 132 14.89 -30.66 -13.82
CA LYS A 132 16.16 -30.45 -14.57
C LYS A 132 16.46 -29.04 -15.11
N GLU A 133 17.77 -28.85 -15.33
CA GLU A 133 18.43 -27.90 -16.26
C GLU A 133 18.22 -26.40 -15.99
N ALA A 134 19.18 -25.84 -15.25
CA ALA A 134 19.32 -24.40 -15.06
C ALA A 134 19.75 -23.72 -16.38
N GLN A 135 18.93 -22.78 -16.87
CA GLN A 135 19.37 -21.79 -17.84
C GLN A 135 19.97 -20.56 -17.11
N PRO A 136 21.08 -19.99 -17.60
CA PRO A 136 21.72 -18.84 -16.97
C PRO A 136 20.84 -17.59 -17.07
N GLN A 137 20.30 -17.13 -15.94
CA GLN A 137 19.53 -15.90 -15.88
C GLN A 137 20.43 -14.66 -15.75
N LYS A 138 19.97 -13.53 -16.29
CA LYS A 138 20.66 -12.23 -16.17
C LYS A 138 20.88 -11.85 -14.69
N PRO A 139 21.99 -11.16 -14.36
CA PRO A 139 22.22 -10.68 -12.99
C PRO A 139 21.05 -9.81 -12.54
N LEU A 140 20.50 -10.12 -11.36
CA LEU A 140 19.42 -9.33 -10.78
C LEU A 140 19.91 -7.91 -10.52
N SER A 141 19.14 -6.92 -10.99
CA SER A 141 19.31 -5.53 -10.60
C SER A 141 19.18 -5.40 -9.08
N GLU A 142 19.93 -4.46 -8.48
CA GLU A 142 19.89 -4.05 -7.06
C GLU A 142 18.52 -3.49 -6.61
N LYS A 143 17.47 -4.31 -6.69
CA LYS A 143 16.18 -4.03 -6.05
C LYS A 143 16.25 -4.58 -4.64
N SER A 144 15.92 -3.72 -3.68
CA SER A 144 15.70 -4.13 -2.29
C SER A 144 14.72 -5.31 -2.23
N PRO A 145 14.89 -6.21 -1.24
CA PRO A 145 13.99 -7.35 -1.05
C PRO A 145 12.53 -6.88 -1.03
N PRO A 146 11.57 -7.56 -1.70
CA PRO A 146 10.17 -7.19 -1.61
C PRO A 146 9.71 -7.33 -0.16
N SER A 147 9.35 -6.20 0.44
CA SER A 147 8.81 -6.15 1.78
C SER A 147 7.31 -5.89 1.75
N ILE A 148 6.61 -6.52 2.69
CA ILE A 148 5.18 -6.34 2.89
C ILE A 148 4.97 -5.89 4.34
N THR A 149 4.28 -4.77 4.49
CA THR A 149 3.84 -4.24 5.78
C THR A 149 2.43 -4.72 6.07
N ILE A 150 2.25 -5.43 7.20
CA ILE A 150 0.93 -5.89 7.65
C ILE A 150 0.42 -4.91 8.70
N HIS A 151 -0.81 -4.45 8.48
CA HIS A 151 -1.61 -3.53 9.26
C HIS A 151 -2.87 -4.26 9.74
N GLY A 152 -3.32 -4.08 10.98
CA GLY A 152 -4.57 -4.68 11.48
C GLY A 152 -4.86 -4.40 12.95
N PRO A 153 -5.97 -4.96 13.49
CA PRO A 153 -6.29 -4.91 14.91
C PRO A 153 -5.25 -5.63 15.78
N PRO A 154 -5.21 -5.37 17.10
CA PRO A 154 -4.32 -6.04 18.04
C PRO A 154 -4.36 -7.56 17.93
N GLY A 155 -3.19 -8.19 17.96
CA GLY A 155 -3.02 -9.64 17.85
C GLY A 155 -2.76 -10.15 16.43
N VAL A 156 -3.02 -9.35 15.38
CA VAL A 156 -2.60 -9.68 14.00
C VAL A 156 -1.07 -9.74 13.89
N GLU A 157 -0.34 -8.93 14.68
CA GLU A 157 1.12 -8.97 14.72
C GLU A 157 1.66 -10.34 15.14
N LYS A 158 0.94 -11.06 16.01
CA LYS A 158 1.35 -12.40 16.48
C LYS A 158 1.23 -13.42 15.35
N ILE A 159 0.17 -13.35 14.54
CA ILE A 159 -0.06 -14.25 13.40
C ILE A 159 0.98 -13.97 12.31
N ALA A 160 1.25 -12.70 12.01
CA ALA A 160 2.29 -12.30 11.07
C ALA A 160 3.71 -12.72 11.52
N LEU A 161 4.02 -12.60 12.82
CA LEU A 161 5.29 -13.10 13.39
C LEU A 161 5.40 -14.62 13.30
N MET A 162 4.30 -15.37 13.48
CA MET A 162 4.30 -16.82 13.28
C MET A 162 4.59 -17.19 11.83
N ALA A 163 3.94 -16.53 10.86
CA ALA A 163 4.21 -16.73 9.43
C ALA A 163 5.68 -16.43 9.08
N LYS A 164 6.26 -15.35 9.64
CA LYS A 164 7.67 -14.99 9.42
C LYS A 164 8.67 -16.06 9.89
N LYS A 165 8.35 -16.86 10.92
CA LYS A 165 9.22 -17.98 11.36
C LYS A 165 9.36 -19.10 10.33
N PHE A 166 8.45 -19.20 9.35
CA PHE A 166 8.55 -20.14 8.24
C PHE A 166 9.22 -19.53 6.99
N SER A 167 9.70 -18.28 7.08
CA SER A 167 10.21 -17.50 5.96
C SER A 167 11.12 -16.37 6.49
N GLU A 168 12.27 -16.75 7.06
CA GLU A 168 13.11 -15.83 7.84
C GLU A 168 13.70 -14.69 7.01
N SER A 169 13.99 -14.91 5.72
CA SER A 169 14.51 -13.90 4.79
C SER A 169 13.41 -13.01 4.21
N ALA A 170 12.15 -13.45 4.24
CA ALA A 170 11.03 -12.69 3.72
C ALA A 170 10.88 -11.35 4.45
N GLY A 171 10.74 -10.28 3.66
CA GLY A 171 10.60 -8.90 4.13
C GLY A 171 9.26 -8.57 4.81
N LEU A 172 8.75 -9.44 5.67
CA LEU A 172 7.56 -9.16 6.46
C LEU A 172 7.86 -8.13 7.54
N ASN A 173 7.37 -6.92 7.30
CA ASN A 173 7.28 -5.82 8.24
C ASN A 173 5.90 -5.86 8.89
N ILE A 174 5.83 -5.51 10.17
CA ILE A 174 4.60 -5.64 10.96
C ILE A 174 4.40 -4.33 11.69
N VAL A 175 3.29 -3.64 11.39
CA VAL A 175 2.94 -2.35 11.96
C VAL A 175 1.60 -2.50 12.65
N LYS A 176 1.53 -2.10 13.92
CA LYS A 176 0.26 -2.01 14.64
C LYS A 176 -0.56 -0.89 13.99
N ALA A 177 -1.72 -1.20 13.42
CA ALA A 177 -2.52 -0.22 12.68
C ALA A 177 -3.36 0.67 13.61
N SER A 178 -2.74 1.20 14.66
CA SER A 178 -3.32 2.28 15.45
C SER A 178 -3.05 3.61 14.74
N GLY A 179 -3.95 4.02 13.86
CA GLY A 179 -3.92 5.34 13.22
C GLY A 179 -4.14 5.33 11.71
N GLU A 180 -3.37 6.17 11.03
CA GLU A 180 -3.46 6.44 9.60
C GLU A 180 -2.21 5.92 8.87
N PHE A 181 -2.42 5.27 7.73
CA PHE A 181 -1.38 5.01 6.74
C PHE A 181 -1.48 6.04 5.62
N SER A 182 -0.36 6.57 5.12
CA SER A 182 -0.37 7.55 4.03
C SER A 182 0.87 7.39 3.14
N ASP A 183 0.68 7.22 1.83
CA ASP A 183 1.76 7.17 0.83
C ASP A 183 1.49 8.15 -0.33
N SER A 184 2.10 7.96 -1.51
CA SER A 184 1.86 8.85 -2.65
C SER A 184 0.46 8.70 -3.28
N ALA A 185 -0.23 7.57 -3.09
CA ALA A 185 -1.49 7.26 -3.75
C ALA A 185 -2.72 7.34 -2.84
N LEU A 186 -2.60 6.85 -1.60
CA LEU A 186 -3.73 6.71 -0.68
C LEU A 186 -3.38 7.21 0.72
N THR A 187 -4.39 7.75 1.39
CA THR A 187 -4.45 7.84 2.85
C THR A 187 -5.51 6.85 3.33
N ILE A 188 -5.15 5.93 4.23
CA ILE A 188 -6.01 4.86 4.74
C ILE A 188 -6.14 5.03 6.24
N GLN A 189 -7.33 5.40 6.70
CA GLN A 189 -7.66 5.60 8.11
C GLN A 189 -8.40 4.37 8.65
N ALA A 190 -7.88 3.79 9.74
CA ALA A 190 -8.59 2.73 10.47
C ALA A 190 -9.62 3.32 11.43
N VAL A 191 -10.87 2.86 11.34
CA VAL A 191 -11.98 3.19 12.25
C VAL A 191 -12.32 1.95 13.09
N PRO A 192 -11.92 1.90 14.37
CA PRO A 192 -12.19 0.76 15.23
C PRO A 192 -13.63 0.74 15.74
N PHE A 193 -14.22 -0.45 15.78
CA PHE A 193 -15.48 -0.72 16.45
C PHE A 193 -15.43 -2.08 17.16
N TYR A 194 -16.26 -2.24 18.18
CA TYR A 194 -16.09 -3.27 19.20
C TYR A 194 -17.30 -4.21 19.29
N LYS A 195 -17.01 -5.48 19.59
CA LYS A 195 -17.99 -6.48 19.98
C LYS A 195 -18.63 -6.07 21.30
N ASN A 196 -19.95 -5.94 21.32
CA ASN A 196 -20.71 -5.72 22.55
C ASN A 196 -20.67 -7.01 23.39
N SER A 197 -20.28 -6.90 24.66
CA SER A 197 -20.27 -8.03 25.59
C SER A 197 -21.58 -8.06 26.37
N GLU A 198 -22.41 -9.09 26.20
CA GLU A 198 -23.75 -9.22 26.81
C GLU A 198 -23.79 -9.30 28.36
N ASN A 199 -22.66 -9.17 29.05
CA ASN A 199 -22.58 -9.26 30.51
C ASN A 199 -22.68 -7.88 31.20
N GLN A 200 -23.88 -7.27 31.21
CA GLN A 200 -24.54 -6.68 32.39
C GLN A 200 -26.02 -6.35 32.06
N ASN A 201 -26.96 -7.28 32.28
CA ASN A 201 -28.31 -7.03 32.86
C ASN A 201 -29.27 -8.25 32.81
N LYS A 202 -29.05 -9.19 33.71
CA LYS A 202 -30.11 -9.86 34.49
C LYS A 202 -29.58 -9.79 35.93
N THR A 203 -30.15 -9.04 36.88
CA THR A 203 -31.56 -8.94 37.29
C THR A 203 -31.85 -7.64 38.06
N GLY A 204 -33.13 -7.23 38.17
CA GLY A 204 -33.61 -6.45 39.32
C GLY A 204 -33.74 -4.94 39.14
N ALA A 205 -34.91 -4.41 39.51
CA ALA A 205 -35.40 -3.06 39.27
C ALA A 205 -34.67 -1.89 40.00
N SER A 206 -35.01 -0.68 39.51
CA SER A 206 -35.01 0.64 40.19
C SER A 206 -33.80 1.60 40.02
N GLY A 207 -34.13 2.84 39.58
CA GLY A 207 -33.32 4.05 39.77
C GLY A 207 -32.47 4.53 38.57
N PRO A 208 -32.68 5.75 38.05
CA PRO A 208 -31.76 6.35 37.08
C PRO A 208 -30.55 6.95 37.81
N VAL A 209 -29.38 6.31 37.71
CA VAL A 209 -28.11 6.85 38.22
C VAL A 209 -27.08 6.91 37.11
N LEU A 210 -26.73 8.14 36.70
CA LEU A 210 -25.63 8.44 35.78
C LEU A 210 -24.27 8.05 36.40
N LYS A 211 -23.89 6.76 36.28
CA LYS A 211 -22.57 6.29 36.71
C LYS A 211 -21.52 6.51 35.62
N LYS A 212 -20.75 7.57 35.80
CA LYS A 212 -19.51 7.89 35.09
C LYS A 212 -18.59 6.66 35.04
N MET A 213 -18.44 6.05 33.87
CA MET A 213 -17.78 4.76 33.72
C MET A 213 -16.28 4.84 34.05
N ARG A 214 -15.90 4.26 35.19
CA ARG A 214 -14.48 4.00 35.51
C ARG A 214 -13.99 2.88 34.59
N ARG A 215 -12.92 3.14 33.84
CA ARG A 215 -12.22 2.14 33.04
C ARG A 215 -11.44 1.22 33.97
N ASP A 216 -12.04 0.10 34.34
CA ASP A 216 -11.31 -1.01 34.97
C ASP A 216 -10.68 -1.85 33.87
N SER A 217 -9.35 -2.03 33.91
CA SER A 217 -8.57 -2.48 32.76
C SER A 217 -8.36 -3.99 32.73
N SER A 218 -9.44 -4.76 32.55
CA SER A 218 -9.33 -6.15 32.10
C SER A 218 -8.91 -6.18 30.62
N PRO A 219 -7.98 -7.06 30.19
CA PRO A 219 -7.65 -7.21 28.78
C PRO A 219 -8.86 -7.72 27.99
N GLN A 220 -9.50 -6.85 27.20
CA GLN A 220 -10.49 -7.23 26.21
C GLN A 220 -9.86 -8.23 25.22
N PRO A 221 -10.55 -9.29 24.77
CA PRO A 221 -10.00 -10.25 23.82
C PRO A 221 -9.51 -9.57 22.55
N GLU A 222 -8.38 -10.01 21.98
CA GLU A 222 -7.85 -9.48 20.71
C GLU A 222 -8.83 -9.66 19.52
N THR A 223 -9.83 -10.52 19.66
CA THR A 223 -10.91 -10.74 18.69
C THR A 223 -12.13 -9.84 18.91
N SER A 224 -12.15 -9.00 19.95
CA SER A 224 -13.28 -8.11 20.31
C SER A 224 -13.33 -6.80 19.51
N VAL A 225 -12.36 -6.55 18.63
CA VAL A 225 -12.27 -5.31 17.84
C VAL A 225 -12.09 -5.64 16.36
N ALA A 226 -12.85 -4.94 15.53
CA ALA A 226 -12.78 -4.96 14.07
C ALA A 226 -12.60 -3.54 13.55
N TYR A 227 -11.95 -3.39 12.39
CA TYR A 227 -11.61 -2.13 11.77
C TYR A 227 -12.34 -1.99 10.43
N ALA A 228 -12.98 -0.84 10.23
CA ALA A 228 -13.37 -0.36 8.91
C ALA A 228 -12.26 0.56 8.39
N TYR A 229 -12.04 0.58 7.07
CA TYR A 229 -10.97 1.35 6.45
C TYR A 229 -11.55 2.40 5.49
N ILE A 230 -11.42 3.67 5.89
CA ILE A 230 -11.68 4.82 5.01
C ILE A 230 -10.43 5.02 4.15
N CYS A 231 -10.57 4.88 2.84
CA CYS A 231 -9.49 4.96 1.87
C CYS A 231 -9.69 6.22 1.02
N GLN A 232 -8.89 7.24 1.27
CA GLN A 232 -8.92 8.55 0.62
C GLN A 232 -7.90 8.59 -0.53
N PRO A 233 -8.33 8.67 -1.80
CA PRO A 233 -7.44 8.95 -2.93
C PRO A 233 -6.69 10.27 -2.74
N LYS A 234 -5.38 10.27 -3.01
CA LYS A 234 -4.65 11.53 -3.17
C LYS A 234 -4.87 12.06 -4.57
N SER A 235 -5.11 13.36 -4.69
CA SER A 235 -5.38 13.99 -5.98
C SER A 235 -4.19 13.78 -6.94
N PRO A 236 -4.41 13.25 -8.16
CA PRO A 236 -3.37 13.22 -9.18
C PRO A 236 -2.90 14.63 -9.48
N LEU A 237 -1.58 14.79 -9.59
CA LEU A 237 -1.01 16.04 -10.10
C LEU A 237 -1.49 16.25 -11.53
N GLY A 238 -2.11 17.40 -11.78
CA GLY A 238 -2.67 17.78 -13.07
C GLY A 238 -1.65 17.65 -14.21
N LYS A 239 -2.15 17.50 -15.43
CA LYS A 239 -1.27 17.45 -16.60
C LYS A 239 -0.62 18.82 -16.77
N ILE A 240 0.72 18.90 -16.86
CA ILE A 240 1.35 20.18 -17.15
C ILE A 240 0.90 20.69 -18.51
N ASN A 241 0.53 21.97 -18.51
CA ASN A 241 0.24 22.75 -19.68
C ASN A 241 1.51 23.52 -20.05
N VAL A 242 2.15 23.12 -21.16
CA VAL A 242 3.45 23.67 -21.59
C VAL A 242 3.33 25.13 -22.00
N GLU A 243 2.18 25.56 -22.52
CA GLU A 243 1.89 26.93 -22.90
C GLU A 243 1.86 27.83 -21.66
N LYS A 244 1.07 27.46 -20.62
CA LYS A 244 1.09 28.14 -19.32
C LYS A 244 2.47 28.19 -18.67
N CYS A 245 3.30 27.15 -18.83
CA CYS A 245 4.69 27.19 -18.36
C CYS A 245 5.50 28.27 -19.08
N LEU A 246 5.40 28.36 -20.41
CA LEU A 246 6.12 29.34 -21.21
C LEU A 246 5.64 30.78 -20.91
N ASP A 247 4.34 30.99 -20.79
CA ASP A 247 3.74 32.28 -20.40
C ASP A 247 4.19 32.74 -19.01
N ALA A 248 4.37 31.79 -18.09
CA ALA A 248 4.92 32.02 -16.75
C ALA A 248 6.47 32.07 -16.72
N GLY A 249 7.15 32.17 -17.86
CA GLY A 249 8.62 32.30 -17.93
C GLY A 249 9.42 31.05 -17.55
N ILE A 250 8.79 29.87 -17.47
CA ILE A 250 9.44 28.62 -17.08
C ILE A 250 10.17 27.99 -18.26
N THR A 251 11.49 27.87 -18.14
CA THR A 251 12.31 27.14 -19.11
C THR A 251 11.94 25.64 -19.15
N ILE A 252 11.64 25.13 -20.35
CA ILE A 252 11.32 23.72 -20.56
C ILE A 252 12.52 22.84 -20.17
N GLY A 253 12.31 21.89 -19.26
CA GLY A 253 13.36 21.01 -18.76
C GLY A 253 13.25 20.74 -17.26
N PRO A 254 14.32 20.93 -16.46
CA PRO A 254 14.32 20.59 -15.04
C PRO A 254 13.22 21.26 -14.22
N MET A 255 12.85 22.51 -14.54
CA MET A 255 11.81 23.29 -13.84
C MET A 255 10.42 22.70 -14.06
N VAL A 256 10.06 22.40 -15.32
CA VAL A 256 8.85 21.64 -15.69
C VAL A 256 8.82 20.30 -14.95
N GLY A 257 9.96 19.60 -14.85
CA GLY A 257 10.07 18.36 -14.10
C GLY A 257 9.85 18.50 -12.59
N ARG A 258 10.16 19.65 -11.97
CA ARG A 258 9.87 19.96 -10.56
C ARG A 258 8.36 20.18 -10.35
N LEU A 259 7.75 21.00 -11.20
CA LEU A 259 6.32 21.29 -11.16
C LEU A 259 5.48 20.02 -11.38
N GLN A 260 5.92 19.10 -12.27
CA GLN A 260 5.31 17.76 -12.42
C GLN A 260 5.39 16.85 -11.19
N ARG A 261 6.22 17.17 -10.19
CA ARG A 261 6.30 16.47 -8.90
C ARG A 261 5.55 17.20 -7.77
N GLY A 262 4.87 18.31 -8.07
CA GLY A 262 4.21 19.14 -7.07
C GLY A 262 5.16 20.11 -6.35
N GLU A 263 6.41 20.22 -6.79
CA GLU A 263 7.37 21.17 -6.24
C GLU A 263 7.21 22.53 -6.92
N SER A 264 7.02 23.59 -6.13
CA SER A 264 7.09 24.98 -6.61
C SER A 264 8.49 25.30 -7.13
N VAL A 265 8.57 26.24 -8.08
CA VAL A 265 9.83 26.68 -8.70
C VAL A 265 9.97 28.19 -8.58
N THR A 266 11.13 28.63 -8.14
CA THR A 266 11.53 30.04 -8.16
C THR A 266 12.23 30.33 -9.48
N LEU A 267 11.83 31.41 -10.15
CA LEU A 267 12.46 31.95 -11.36
C LEU A 267 13.64 32.89 -10.99
N ASP A 268 14.42 33.29 -11.99
CA ASP A 268 15.60 34.14 -11.80
C ASP A 268 15.26 35.57 -11.32
N ASP A 269 14.02 36.03 -11.51
CA ASP A 269 13.48 37.30 -11.01
C ASP A 269 12.97 37.22 -9.55
N GLY A 270 13.00 36.03 -8.94
CA GLY A 270 12.47 35.75 -7.60
C GLY A 270 11.00 35.32 -7.56
N THR A 271 10.27 35.34 -8.67
CA THR A 271 8.88 34.89 -8.76
C THR A 271 8.77 33.40 -8.43
N ILE A 272 7.82 33.02 -7.57
CA ILE A 272 7.54 31.61 -7.24
C ILE A 272 6.31 31.16 -8.04
N VAL A 273 6.52 30.20 -8.94
CA VAL A 273 5.44 29.55 -9.68
C VAL A 273 5.05 28.24 -9.00
N HIS A 274 3.76 28.07 -8.75
CA HIS A 274 3.18 26.89 -8.13
C HIS A 274 2.60 25.92 -9.18
N PRO A 275 2.59 24.59 -8.93
CA PRO A 275 2.17 23.59 -9.93
C PRO A 275 0.73 23.77 -10.45
N ASP A 276 -0.18 24.22 -9.61
CA ASP A 276 -1.60 24.48 -9.92
C ASP A 276 -1.79 25.62 -10.94
N GLN A 277 -0.88 26.59 -10.98
CA GLN A 277 -0.92 27.71 -11.94
C GLN A 277 -0.63 27.26 -13.38
N VAL A 278 0.12 26.15 -13.55
CA VAL A 278 0.62 25.67 -14.87
C VAL A 278 0.19 24.24 -15.20
N THR A 279 -0.80 23.72 -14.47
CA THR A 279 -1.44 22.43 -14.79
C THR A 279 -2.87 22.62 -15.26
N ASP A 280 -3.37 21.63 -15.99
CA ASP A 280 -4.78 21.54 -16.34
C ASP A 280 -5.54 20.74 -15.27
N PHE A 281 -6.77 21.16 -15.01
CA PHE A 281 -7.63 20.54 -14.00
C PHE A 281 -7.87 19.06 -14.33
N SER A 282 -7.64 18.18 -13.35
CA SER A 282 -7.95 16.77 -13.44
C SER A 282 -9.29 16.49 -12.76
N ASP A 283 -10.31 16.19 -13.55
CA ASP A 283 -11.61 15.70 -13.08
C ASP A 283 -11.53 14.22 -12.68
N SER A 284 -10.69 13.96 -11.68
CA SER A 284 -10.48 12.65 -11.08
C SER A 284 -11.34 12.53 -9.83
N GLU A 285 -12.03 11.40 -9.66
CA GLU A 285 -12.78 11.08 -8.45
C GLU A 285 -11.88 11.21 -7.20
N LYS A 286 -12.27 12.10 -6.28
CA LYS A 286 -11.55 12.40 -5.03
C LYS A 286 -12.28 11.85 -3.81
N ARG A 287 -13.54 11.44 -3.93
CA ARG A 287 -14.33 10.93 -2.81
C ARG A 287 -13.73 9.63 -2.25
N PRO A 288 -13.63 9.48 -0.92
CA PRO A 288 -13.08 8.28 -0.31
C PRO A 288 -13.92 7.04 -0.67
N PHE A 289 -13.33 5.86 -0.61
CA PHE A 289 -14.06 4.60 -0.58
C PHE A 289 -13.91 3.92 0.78
N LEU A 290 -14.90 3.13 1.17
CA LEU A 290 -14.94 2.42 2.45
C LEU A 290 -14.77 0.91 2.21
N VAL A 291 -13.90 0.26 2.98
CA VAL A 291 -13.86 -1.20 3.10
C VAL A 291 -14.29 -1.57 4.52
N VAL A 292 -15.36 -2.36 4.66
CA VAL A 292 -15.96 -2.68 5.96
C VAL A 292 -16.39 -4.15 6.06
N GLU A 293 -16.05 -4.76 7.18
CA GLU A 293 -16.42 -6.13 7.56
C GLU A 293 -16.97 -6.10 8.98
N CYS A 294 -18.27 -6.38 9.15
CA CYS A 294 -18.88 -6.51 10.47
C CYS A 294 -18.95 -8.01 10.84
N PRO A 295 -18.06 -8.55 11.71
CA PRO A 295 -17.89 -10.01 11.80
C PRO A 295 -19.09 -10.77 12.40
N SER A 296 -19.87 -10.12 13.27
CA SER A 296 -21.11 -10.66 13.82
C SER A 296 -22.07 -9.52 14.20
N LEU A 297 -23.34 -9.87 14.49
CA LEU A 297 -24.35 -8.91 14.96
C LEU A 297 -23.93 -8.20 16.26
N GLU A 298 -23.05 -8.79 17.07
CA GLU A 298 -22.57 -8.20 18.32
C GLU A 298 -21.68 -6.97 18.12
N PHE A 299 -21.05 -6.83 16.94
CA PHE A 299 -20.28 -5.63 16.56
C PHE A 299 -21.16 -4.50 16.03
N LEU A 300 -22.37 -4.84 15.55
CA LEU A 300 -23.24 -3.93 14.82
C LEU A 300 -23.60 -2.64 15.59
N PRO A 301 -23.91 -2.68 16.92
CA PRO A 301 -24.18 -1.46 17.67
C PRO A 301 -23.01 -0.48 17.69
N SER A 302 -21.77 -0.98 17.81
CA SER A 302 -20.57 -0.14 17.81
C SER A 302 -20.23 0.39 16.41
N LEU A 303 -20.57 -0.34 15.36
CA LEU A 303 -20.37 0.11 13.97
C LEU A 303 -21.37 1.23 13.62
N ILE A 304 -22.65 1.06 13.97
CA ILE A 304 -23.71 2.06 13.72
C ILE A 304 -23.47 3.35 14.51
N ALA A 305 -22.92 3.26 15.72
CA ALA A 305 -22.55 4.41 16.54
C ALA A 305 -21.33 5.20 15.99
N SER A 306 -20.69 4.75 14.91
CA SER A 306 -19.54 5.45 14.31
C SER A 306 -19.98 6.67 13.50
N GLU A 307 -19.89 7.85 14.11
CA GLU A 307 -20.24 9.13 13.47
C GLU A 307 -19.41 9.41 12.21
N SER A 308 -18.12 9.06 12.18
CA SER A 308 -17.24 9.26 11.01
C SER A 308 -17.61 8.40 9.80
N LEU A 309 -18.27 7.26 10.01
CA LEU A 309 -18.82 6.43 8.94
C LEU A 309 -20.24 6.89 8.57
N GLY A 310 -21.11 7.06 9.59
CA GLY A 310 -22.52 7.39 9.39
C GLY A 310 -22.76 8.76 8.75
N SER A 311 -21.93 9.76 9.06
CA SER A 311 -21.99 11.08 8.41
C SER A 311 -21.65 11.00 6.92
N ARG A 312 -20.58 10.29 6.56
CA ARG A 312 -20.14 10.10 5.16
C ARG A 312 -21.08 9.23 4.32
N LEU A 313 -21.73 8.23 4.93
CA LEU A 313 -22.75 7.41 4.26
C LEU A 313 -23.98 8.23 3.88
N LYS A 314 -24.37 9.21 4.71
CA LYS A 314 -25.56 10.06 4.51
C LYS A 314 -25.25 11.39 3.80
N SER A 315 -23.97 11.69 3.59
CA SER A 315 -23.52 12.89 2.89
C SER A 315 -23.77 12.80 1.38
N SER A 316 -23.78 13.94 0.70
CA SER A 316 -23.84 14.05 -0.75
C SER A 316 -22.72 14.99 -1.23
N GLY A 317 -22.12 14.69 -2.39
CA GLY A 317 -20.95 15.42 -2.89
C GLY A 317 -19.63 14.91 -2.31
N ASP A 318 -18.64 15.78 -2.22
CA ASP A 318 -17.22 15.42 -2.02
C ASP A 318 -16.91 14.71 -0.70
N ASP A 319 -17.76 14.85 0.33
CA ASP A 319 -17.60 14.16 1.61
C ASP A 319 -18.23 12.76 1.66
N SER A 320 -19.05 12.40 0.66
CA SER A 320 -19.69 11.09 0.57
C SER A 320 -18.68 10.00 0.18
N PHE A 321 -19.01 8.73 0.42
CA PHE A 321 -18.23 7.65 -0.19
C PHE A 321 -18.52 7.52 -1.69
N SER A 322 -17.49 7.29 -2.51
CA SER A 322 -17.62 6.92 -3.93
C SER A 322 -17.99 5.45 -4.11
N LEU A 323 -17.54 4.60 -3.20
CA LEU A 323 -17.82 3.17 -3.15
C LEU A 323 -17.78 2.69 -1.69
N VAL A 324 -18.64 1.73 -1.35
CA VAL A 324 -18.54 0.95 -0.12
C VAL A 324 -18.41 -0.53 -0.47
N VAL A 325 -17.39 -1.20 0.06
CA VAL A 325 -17.15 -2.64 -0.09
C VAL A 325 -17.48 -3.32 1.22
N HIS A 326 -18.56 -4.11 1.21
CA HIS A 326 -19.05 -4.87 2.34
C HIS A 326 -18.50 -6.30 2.29
N MET A 327 -17.63 -6.65 3.23
CA MET A 327 -17.03 -7.98 3.39
C MET A 327 -17.63 -8.67 4.63
N THR A 328 -18.96 -8.66 4.72
CA THR A 328 -19.74 -8.94 5.94
C THR A 328 -20.59 -10.21 5.75
N PRO A 329 -20.72 -11.10 6.76
CA PRO A 329 -21.54 -12.32 6.65
C PRO A 329 -23.01 -12.05 6.33
N GLU A 330 -23.66 -13.01 5.67
CA GLU A 330 -25.05 -12.90 5.20
C GLU A 330 -26.05 -12.54 6.32
N GLU A 331 -25.92 -13.15 7.50
CA GLU A 331 -26.76 -12.86 8.68
C GLU A 331 -26.74 -11.37 9.06
N VAL A 332 -25.54 -10.77 9.08
CA VAL A 332 -25.36 -9.37 9.43
C VAL A 332 -25.84 -8.47 8.28
N TYR A 333 -25.51 -8.81 7.03
CA TYR A 333 -25.94 -8.07 5.85
C TYR A 333 -27.46 -8.01 5.72
N ASN A 334 -28.17 -9.12 5.95
CA ASN A 334 -29.63 -9.21 5.86
C ASN A 334 -30.34 -8.59 7.08
N SER A 335 -29.61 -8.23 8.15
CA SER A 335 -30.22 -7.60 9.33
C SER A 335 -30.79 -6.22 9.00
N THR A 336 -31.99 -5.92 9.54
CA THR A 336 -32.66 -4.63 9.32
C THR A 336 -31.80 -3.45 9.77
N GLN A 337 -31.04 -3.61 10.85
CA GLN A 337 -30.15 -2.58 11.38
C GLN A 337 -28.99 -2.27 10.42
N TYR A 338 -28.36 -3.27 9.81
CA TYR A 338 -27.30 -3.05 8.81
C TYR A 338 -27.86 -2.44 7.51
N GLN A 339 -29.01 -2.94 7.04
CA GLN A 339 -29.71 -2.41 5.86
C GLN A 339 -30.15 -0.95 6.02
N LEU A 340 -30.50 -0.51 7.23
CA LEU A 340 -30.79 0.89 7.54
C LEU A 340 -29.54 1.75 7.70
N TRP A 341 -28.41 1.17 8.11
CA TRP A 341 -27.13 1.87 8.23
C TRP A 341 -26.44 2.10 6.87
N MET A 342 -26.70 1.25 5.88
CA MET A 342 -26.23 1.42 4.49
C MET A 342 -27.00 2.49 3.68
N ARG A 343 -27.98 3.19 4.27
CA ARG A 343 -28.87 4.17 3.62
C ARG A 343 -28.74 5.55 4.24
#